data_AF-A0A836FS27-F1
#
_entry.id   AF-A0A836FS27-F1
#
_cell.length_a   1.000
_cell.length_b   1.000
_cell.length_c   1.000
_cell.angle_alpha   90.00
_cell.angle_beta   90.00
_cell.angle_gamma   90.00
#
_symmetry.space_group_name_H-M   'P 1'
#
loop_
_entity.id
_entity.type
_entity.pdbx_description
1 polymer ?
#
loop_
_entity_poly.entity_id
_entity_poly.type
_entity_poly.pdbx_seq_one_letter_code
_entity_poly.pdbx_strand_id
1 'polypeptide(L)'
;MLYSIKLFPYSDDVPSAMAAGGSMDVNTALQEVLKNSLIHDGVVHGLHEAAKALDKRQAMLCILAENCDEPMYKKLVQALCNEHQIPLIKVDNNKKLGEWAGLCKIDSAGKARKVVGCSCVVIKDFGEDTPAKDVLMEYLKQNAVH
;
A
#
# COMPACT_ATOMS: atom_id res chain seq x y z
N MET A 1 -9.56 -26.62 -15.26
CA MET A 1 -8.09 -26.69 -15.26
C MET A 1 -7.56 -25.65 -14.28
N LEU A 2 -7.49 -26.06 -13.02
CA LEU A 2 -6.95 -25.30 -11.89
C LEU A 2 -5.44 -25.51 -11.85
N TYR A 3 -4.67 -24.54 -12.36
CA TYR A 3 -3.27 -24.40 -11.97
C TYR A 3 -3.32 -23.72 -10.58
N SER A 4 -3.49 -24.47 -9.50
CA SER A 4 -2.37 -25.09 -8.78
C SER A 4 -1.16 -24.15 -8.71
N ILE A 5 -1.38 -22.97 -8.12
CA ILE A 5 -0.36 -22.24 -7.38
C ILE A 5 -0.01 -23.12 -6.18
N LYS A 6 0.79 -24.15 -6.46
CA LYS A 6 1.56 -24.83 -5.43
C LYS A 6 2.63 -23.84 -5.00
N LEU A 7 2.59 -23.52 -3.70
CA LEU A 7 3.75 -23.35 -2.83
C LEU A 7 5.07 -23.38 -3.62
N PHE A 8 5.59 -22.20 -3.95
CA PHE A 8 7.02 -22.03 -4.02
C PHE A 8 7.50 -21.68 -2.60
N PRO A 9 8.65 -22.23 -2.22
CA PRO A 9 9.01 -22.55 -0.85
C PRO A 9 9.14 -21.29 0.00
N TYR A 10 8.71 -21.46 1.24
CA TYR A 10 9.26 -20.83 2.42
C TYR A 10 10.79 -20.93 2.35
N SER A 11 11.43 -19.95 1.71
CA SER A 11 12.81 -19.65 1.99
C SER A 11 12.79 -18.97 3.35
N ASP A 12 13.14 -19.76 4.35
CA ASP A 12 13.67 -19.33 5.64
C ASP A 12 14.80 -18.31 5.45
N ASP A 13 14.41 -17.07 5.17
CA ASP A 13 15.14 -15.85 5.52
C ASP A 13 14.12 -14.95 6.20
N VAL A 14 13.61 -15.43 7.33
CA VAL A 14 13.12 -14.58 8.41
C VAL A 14 14.35 -13.98 9.10
N PRO A 15 14.72 -12.70 8.86
CA PRO A 15 15.08 -11.90 10.00
C PRO A 15 13.77 -11.69 10.76
N SER A 16 13.50 -12.60 11.70
CA SER A 16 12.80 -12.22 12.91
C SER A 16 13.64 -11.12 13.56
N ALA A 17 13.42 -9.89 13.10
CA ALA A 17 13.89 -8.69 13.75
C ALA A 17 12.76 -8.24 14.68
N MET A 18 12.47 -9.07 15.70
CA MET A 18 12.05 -8.49 16.96
C MET A 18 13.14 -7.52 17.39
N ALA A 19 12.69 -6.32 17.78
CA ALA A 19 13.47 -5.18 18.28
C ALA A 19 14.15 -4.28 17.23
N ALA A 20 13.35 -3.37 16.68
CA ALA A 20 13.76 -1.97 16.63
C ALA A 20 12.73 -1.13 17.39
N GLY A 21 12.90 -1.04 18.71
CA GLY A 21 12.35 0.05 19.52
C GLY A 21 13.01 1.39 19.20
N GLY A 22 13.10 1.73 17.92
CA GLY A 22 13.51 3.04 17.43
C GLY A 22 12.30 3.64 16.76
N SER A 23 11.80 4.76 17.30
CA SER A 23 10.82 5.67 16.68
C SER A 23 10.28 5.18 15.33
N MET A 24 9.13 4.50 15.31
CA MET A 24 8.56 4.03 14.06
C MET A 24 8.27 5.22 13.16
N ASP A 25 9.10 5.40 12.14
CA ASP A 25 8.87 6.41 11.11
C ASP A 25 7.69 5.97 10.23
N VAL A 26 6.80 6.91 9.91
CA VAL A 26 5.58 6.65 9.12
C VAL A 26 5.88 5.93 7.80
N ASN A 27 7.02 6.23 7.18
CA ASN A 27 7.44 5.62 5.92
C ASN A 27 7.82 4.15 6.05
N THR A 28 8.46 3.74 7.15
CA THR A 28 8.83 2.33 7.37
C THR A 28 7.60 1.53 7.77
N ALA A 29 6.72 2.12 8.59
CA ALA A 29 5.43 1.51 8.93
C ALA A 29 4.57 1.28 7.68
N LEU A 30 4.52 2.22 6.72
CA LEU A 30 3.80 2.03 5.45
C LEU A 30 4.35 0.86 4.63
N GLN A 31 5.66 0.69 4.58
CA GLN A 31 6.27 -0.43 3.87
C GLN A 31 5.92 -1.78 4.50
N GLU A 32 5.93 -1.86 5.83
CA GLU A 32 5.56 -3.08 6.55
C GLU A 32 4.09 -3.44 6.34
N VAL A 33 3.21 -2.44 6.47
CA VAL A 33 1.78 -2.61 6.25
C VAL A 33 1.46 -3.02 4.81
N LEU A 34 2.13 -2.44 3.81
CA LEU A 34 1.97 -2.86 2.42
C LEU A 34 2.45 -4.29 2.17
N LYS A 35 3.60 -4.70 2.76
CA LYS A 35 4.09 -6.08 2.65
C LYS A 35 3.11 -7.08 3.25
N ASN A 36 2.58 -6.80 4.44
CA ASN A 36 1.60 -7.68 5.08
C ASN A 36 0.31 -7.75 4.25
N SER A 37 -0.20 -6.60 3.81
CA SER A 37 -1.41 -6.54 2.98
C SER A 37 -1.26 -7.32 1.65
N LEU A 38 -0.04 -7.34 1.07
CA LEU A 38 0.25 -8.12 -0.13
C LEU A 38 0.20 -9.63 0.12
N ILE A 39 0.66 -10.11 1.28
CA ILE A 39 0.61 -11.53 1.64
C ILE A 39 -0.85 -12.00 1.76
N HIS A 40 -1.75 -11.11 2.17
CA HIS A 40 -3.17 -11.41 2.37
C HIS A 40 -4.05 -11.06 1.16
N ASP A 41 -3.46 -10.72 0.00
CA ASP A 41 -4.19 -10.28 -1.20
C ASP A 41 -5.17 -9.11 -0.95
N GLY A 42 -4.87 -8.27 0.06
CA GLY A 42 -5.71 -7.17 0.52
C GLY A 42 -5.44 -5.83 -0.17
N VAL A 43 -4.50 -5.79 -1.12
CA VAL A 43 -4.10 -4.55 -1.82
C VAL A 43 -4.75 -4.46 -3.19
N VAL A 44 -5.32 -3.30 -3.48
CA VAL A 44 -5.87 -2.95 -4.79
C VAL A 44 -5.02 -1.90 -5.45
N HIS A 45 -4.72 -2.13 -6.73
CA HIS A 45 -3.87 -1.28 -7.54
C HIS A 45 -4.70 -0.65 -8.65
N GLY A 46 -4.52 0.65 -8.88
CA GLY A 46 -5.11 1.34 -10.03
C GLY A 46 -6.44 2.02 -9.74
N LEU A 47 -6.74 3.02 -10.56
CA LEU A 47 -7.76 4.03 -10.24
C LEU A 47 -9.19 3.50 -10.30
N HIS A 48 -9.51 2.64 -11.27
CA HIS A 48 -10.87 2.12 -11.43
C HIS A 48 -11.22 1.12 -10.30
N GLU A 49 -10.28 0.23 -9.95
CA GLU A 49 -10.48 -0.70 -8.86
C GLU A 49 -10.46 0.00 -7.50
N ALA A 50 -9.61 1.02 -7.33
CA ALA A 50 -9.60 1.89 -6.16
C ALA A 50 -10.95 2.57 -5.97
N ALA A 51 -11.49 3.25 -6.99
CA ALA A 51 -12.80 3.89 -6.93
C ALA A 51 -13.90 2.88 -6.54
N LYS A 52 -13.90 1.69 -7.16
CA LYS A 52 -14.86 0.63 -6.83
C LYS A 52 -14.73 0.12 -5.40
N ALA A 53 -13.53 0.05 -4.86
CA ALA A 53 -13.28 -0.37 -3.47
C ALA A 53 -13.75 0.71 -2.48
N LEU A 54 -13.58 1.98 -2.85
CA LEU A 54 -14.05 3.13 -2.08
C LEU A 54 -15.58 3.20 -2.05
N ASP A 55 -16.24 3.03 -3.20
CA ASP A 55 -17.71 3.01 -3.29
C ASP A 55 -18.32 1.89 -2.44
N LYS A 56 -17.68 0.73 -2.42
CA LYS A 56 -18.10 -0.43 -1.62
C LYS A 56 -17.83 -0.29 -0.12
N ARG A 57 -17.16 0.79 0.32
CA ARG A 57 -16.71 1.01 1.70
C ARG A 57 -15.85 -0.13 2.25
N GLN A 58 -15.12 -0.80 1.36
CA GLN A 58 -14.18 -1.87 1.72
C GLN A 58 -12.76 -1.34 1.88
N ALA A 59 -12.53 -0.08 1.56
CA ALA A 59 -11.24 0.56 1.64
C ALA A 59 -10.98 1.07 3.06
N MET A 60 -9.87 0.63 3.66
CA MET A 60 -9.43 1.10 4.96
C MET A 60 -8.43 2.25 4.83
N LEU A 61 -7.64 2.28 3.76
CA LEU A 61 -6.59 3.28 3.54
C LEU A 61 -6.36 3.54 2.05
N CYS A 62 -6.17 4.81 1.69
CA CYS A 62 -5.82 5.24 0.34
C CYS A 62 -4.44 5.88 0.29
N ILE A 63 -3.63 5.47 -0.68
CA ILE A 63 -2.33 6.06 -0.98
C ILE A 63 -2.39 6.65 -2.38
N LEU A 64 -2.08 7.94 -2.48
CA LEU A 64 -2.07 8.70 -3.72
C LEU A 64 -0.65 9.17 -4.05
N ALA A 65 -0.22 8.98 -5.29
CA ALA A 65 1.01 9.58 -5.79
C ALA A 65 0.79 11.06 -6.12
N GLU A 66 1.67 11.95 -5.67
CA GLU A 66 1.62 13.35 -6.10
C GLU A 66 2.07 13.52 -7.56
N ASN A 67 2.89 12.62 -8.08
CA ASN A 67 3.31 12.65 -9.49
C ASN A 67 2.27 11.99 -10.43
N CYS A 68 1.04 12.52 -10.43
CA CYS A 68 0.01 12.20 -11.44
C CYS A 68 -0.04 13.30 -12.49
N ASP A 69 0.07 12.94 -13.77
CA ASP A 69 0.13 13.87 -14.90
C ASP A 69 -1.15 14.73 -15.06
N GLU A 70 -2.32 14.19 -14.71
CA GLU A 70 -3.57 14.95 -14.72
C GLU A 70 -4.06 15.31 -13.30
N PRO A 71 -4.34 16.60 -13.04
CA PRO A 71 -4.88 17.04 -11.75
C PRO A 71 -6.31 16.56 -11.51
N MET A 72 -7.03 16.13 -12.54
CA MET A 72 -8.37 15.56 -12.43
C MET A 72 -8.35 14.26 -11.61
N TYR A 73 -7.31 13.43 -11.73
CA TYR A 73 -7.19 12.21 -10.93
C TYR A 73 -7.03 12.48 -9.44
N LYS A 74 -6.21 13.49 -9.08
CA LYS A 74 -6.03 13.88 -7.67
C LYS A 74 -7.35 14.37 -7.07
N LYS A 75 -8.09 15.18 -7.82
CA LYS A 75 -9.39 15.70 -7.39
C LYS A 75 -10.42 14.61 -7.18
N LEU A 76 -10.50 13.63 -8.10
CA LEU A 76 -11.43 12.51 -7.97
C LEU A 76 -11.13 11.67 -6.72
N VAL A 77 -9.87 11.29 -6.51
CA VAL A 77 -9.50 10.47 -5.35
C VAL A 77 -9.68 11.26 -4.05
N GLN A 78 -9.31 12.54 -4.01
CA GLN A 78 -9.51 13.38 -2.83
C GLN A 78 -11.00 13.59 -2.51
N ALA A 79 -11.85 13.77 -3.53
CA ALA A 79 -13.29 13.88 -3.34
C ALA A 79 -13.89 12.58 -2.78
N LEU A 80 -13.54 11.43 -3.36
CA LEU A 80 -14.03 10.12 -2.88
C LEU A 80 -13.57 9.81 -1.45
N CYS A 81 -12.31 10.12 -1.13
CA CYS A 81 -11.79 9.92 0.24
C CYS A 81 -12.50 10.82 1.24
N ASN A 82 -12.82 12.06 0.86
CA ASN A 82 -13.54 13.01 1.71
C ASN A 82 -15.01 12.59 1.95
N GLU A 83 -15.70 12.11 0.92
CA GLU A 83 -17.09 11.65 1.03
C GLU A 83 -17.22 10.39 1.89
N HIS A 84 -16.26 9.47 1.79
CA HIS A 84 -16.28 8.21 2.52
C HIS A 84 -15.54 8.23 3.85
N GLN A 85 -14.91 9.35 4.22
CA GLN A 85 -14.09 9.51 5.44
C GLN A 85 -12.94 8.49 5.53
N ILE A 86 -12.27 8.26 4.40
CA ILE A 86 -11.18 7.28 4.31
C ILE A 86 -9.85 8.03 4.39
N PRO A 87 -8.91 7.59 5.25
CA PRO A 87 -7.63 8.27 5.41
C PRO A 87 -6.81 8.21 4.11
N LEU A 88 -6.29 9.38 3.72
CA LEU A 88 -5.50 9.56 2.51
C LEU A 88 -4.04 9.90 2.87
N ILE A 89 -3.11 9.21 2.23
CA ILE A 89 -1.67 9.49 2.32
C ILE A 89 -1.17 9.91 0.94
N LYS A 90 -0.43 11.01 0.88
CA LYS A 90 0.24 11.45 -0.34
C LYS A 90 1.70 11.03 -0.32
N VAL A 91 2.20 10.53 -1.46
CA VAL A 91 3.60 10.17 -1.63
C VAL A 91 4.12 10.77 -2.93
N ASP A 92 5.28 11.40 -2.90
CA ASP A 92 5.78 12.22 -4.01
C ASP A 92 6.04 11.42 -5.29
N ASN A 93 6.47 10.16 -5.16
CA ASN A 93 6.99 9.35 -6.28
C ASN A 93 6.16 8.09 -6.55
N ASN A 94 5.50 8.05 -7.70
CA ASN A 94 4.78 6.90 -8.25
C ASN A 94 5.64 5.63 -8.44
N LYS A 95 6.93 5.78 -8.76
CA LYS A 95 7.87 4.64 -8.89
C LYS A 95 8.19 4.00 -7.53
N LYS A 96 8.40 4.81 -6.49
CA LYS A 96 8.66 4.31 -5.13
C LYS A 96 7.44 3.57 -4.57
N LEU A 97 6.24 4.10 -4.83
CA LEU A 97 5.00 3.41 -4.51
C LEU A 97 4.86 2.08 -5.25
N GLY A 98 5.24 2.04 -6.53
CA GLY A 98 5.26 0.81 -7.31
C GLY A 98 6.22 -0.25 -6.76
N GLU A 99 7.35 0.16 -6.21
CA GLU A 99 8.28 -0.73 -5.50
C GLU A 99 7.67 -1.29 -4.22
N TRP A 100 7.01 -0.46 -3.42
CA TRP A 100 6.40 -0.90 -2.17
C TRP A 100 5.15 -1.77 -2.39
N ALA A 101 4.40 -1.51 -3.46
CA ALA A 101 3.26 -2.33 -3.88
C ALA A 101 3.67 -3.64 -4.56
N GLY A 102 4.97 -3.96 -4.67
CA GLY A 102 5.44 -5.22 -5.25
C GLY A 102 5.28 -5.30 -6.78
N LEU A 103 5.02 -4.18 -7.46
CA LEU A 103 4.86 -4.11 -8.92
C LEU A 103 6.21 -4.09 -9.67
N CYS A 104 7.23 -4.71 -9.09
CA CYS A 104 8.60 -4.71 -9.58
C CYS A 104 9.02 -6.09 -10.02
N LYS A 105 9.55 -6.18 -11.24
CA LYS A 105 10.24 -7.37 -11.70
C LYS A 105 11.67 -7.36 -11.17
N ILE A 106 11.97 -8.33 -10.32
CA ILE A 106 13.30 -8.58 -9.78
C ILE A 106 14.03 -9.50 -10.76
N ASP A 107 15.26 -9.16 -11.12
CA ASP A 107 16.13 -10.08 -11.86
C ASP A 107 16.79 -11.10 -10.92
N SER A 108 17.40 -12.14 -11.49
CA SER A 108 18.18 -13.16 -10.76
C SER A 108 19.32 -12.61 -9.87
N ALA A 109 19.69 -11.32 -10.00
CA ALA A 109 20.70 -10.64 -9.18
C ALA A 109 20.10 -9.75 -8.07
N GLY A 110 18.79 -9.80 -7.83
CA GLY A 110 18.11 -9.06 -6.76
C GLY A 110 17.89 -7.56 -7.05
N LYS A 111 18.24 -7.06 -8.25
CA LYS A 111 17.98 -5.67 -8.65
C LYS A 111 16.64 -5.54 -9.39
N ALA A 112 15.88 -4.51 -9.06
CA ALA A 112 14.64 -4.15 -9.75
C ALA A 112 14.96 -3.55 -11.12
N ARG A 113 14.71 -4.29 -12.21
CA ARG A 113 14.98 -3.81 -13.58
C ARG A 113 13.76 -3.14 -14.21
N LYS A 114 12.55 -3.55 -13.84
CA LYS A 114 11.30 -2.97 -14.36
C LYS A 114 10.33 -2.68 -13.23
N VAL A 115 10.38 -1.44 -12.75
CA VAL A 115 9.44 -0.86 -11.79
C VAL A 115 8.26 -0.31 -12.57
N VAL A 116 7.07 -0.87 -12.35
CA VAL A 116 5.83 -0.26 -12.84
C VAL A 116 5.37 0.75 -11.81
N GLY A 117 5.22 2.01 -12.22
CA GLY A 117 4.72 3.05 -11.34
C GLY A 117 3.26 2.80 -10.97
N CYS A 118 2.92 3.02 -9.70
CA CYS A 118 1.54 2.98 -9.24
C CYS A 118 1.12 4.38 -8.80
N SER A 119 -0.02 4.84 -9.32
CA SER A 119 -0.54 6.18 -9.00
C SER A 119 -1.48 6.16 -7.80
N CYS A 120 -2.21 5.06 -7.62
CA CYS A 120 -3.19 4.88 -6.56
C CYS A 120 -3.14 3.45 -6.04
N VAL A 121 -3.06 3.32 -4.72
CA VAL A 121 -3.11 2.05 -4.01
C VAL A 121 -4.14 2.16 -2.90
N VAL A 122 -5.02 1.17 -2.80
CA VAL A 122 -6.04 1.10 -1.76
C VAL A 122 -5.85 -0.19 -1.00
N ILE A 123 -5.81 -0.10 0.32
CA ILE A 123 -5.72 -1.27 1.20
C ILE A 123 -7.13 -1.58 1.69
N LYS A 124 -7.59 -2.80 1.38
CA LYS A 124 -8.86 -3.35 1.86
C LYS A 124 -8.68 -4.10 3.16
N ASP A 125 -7.66 -4.95 3.20
CA ASP A 125 -7.39 -5.81 4.34
C ASP A 125 -5.90 -5.74 4.68
N PHE A 126 -5.62 -5.37 5.93
CA PHE A 126 -4.26 -5.34 6.47
C PHE A 126 -3.75 -6.73 6.88
N GLY A 127 -4.66 -7.72 6.95
CA GLY A 127 -4.36 -9.05 7.48
C GLY A 127 -4.13 -9.02 8.98
N GLU A 128 -2.89 -9.27 9.40
CA GLU A 128 -2.49 -9.33 10.80
C GLU A 128 -2.36 -7.93 11.44
N ASP A 129 -2.79 -7.84 12.70
CA ASP A 129 -2.64 -6.63 13.50
C ASP A 129 -1.18 -6.50 13.96
N THR A 130 -0.40 -5.72 13.21
CA THR A 130 0.94 -5.32 13.61
C THR A 130 0.93 -3.97 14.31
N PRO A 131 1.89 -3.69 15.23
CA PRO A 131 2.02 -2.37 15.85
C PRO A 131 2.22 -1.25 14.83
N ALA A 132 2.75 -1.56 13.64
CA ALA A 132 2.88 -0.61 12.52
C ALA A 132 1.51 -0.10 12.02
N LYS A 133 0.47 -0.95 12.02
CA LYS A 133 -0.89 -0.58 11.63
C LYS A 133 -1.49 0.41 12.63
N ASP A 134 -1.28 0.21 13.92
CA ASP A 134 -1.79 1.09 14.97
C ASP A 134 -1.12 2.47 14.91
N VAL A 135 0.19 2.52 14.75
CA VAL A 135 0.96 3.77 14.58
C VAL A 135 0.50 4.53 13.34
N LEU A 136 0.30 3.84 12.21
CA LEU A 136 -0.23 4.48 11.00
C LEU A 136 -1.65 4.96 11.20
N MET A 137 -2.52 4.17 11.85
CA MET A 137 -3.91 4.54 12.05
C MET A 137 -4.03 5.73 13.01
N GLU A 138 -3.17 5.83 14.02
CA GLU A 138 -3.07 7.00 14.90
C GLU A 138 -2.54 8.23 14.15
N TYR A 139 -1.46 8.08 13.36
CA TYR A 139 -0.95 9.16 12.52
C TYR A 139 -1.99 9.64 11.51
N LEU A 140 -2.78 8.72 10.95
CA LEU A 140 -3.85 9.02 10.02
C LEU A 140 -5.03 9.69 10.71
N LYS A 141 -5.40 9.29 11.93
CA LYS A 141 -6.41 10.01 12.72
C LYS A 141 -5.98 11.46 13.01
N GLN A 142 -4.68 11.67 13.22
CA GLN A 142 -4.11 13.01 13.45
C GLN A 142 -3.99 13.84 12.17
N ASN A 143 -3.73 13.21 11.02
CA ASN A 143 -3.56 13.88 9.73
C ASN A 143 -4.77 13.83 8.79
N ALA A 144 -5.88 13.19 9.19
CA ALA A 144 -7.15 13.15 8.44
C ALA A 144 -7.89 14.49 8.40
N VAL A 145 -7.20 15.59 8.71
CA VAL A 145 -7.74 16.95 8.64
C VAL A 145 -7.21 17.61 7.36
N HIS A 146 -8.00 17.44 6.29
CA HIS A 146 -8.08 18.18 5.01
C HIS A 146 -7.57 17.53 3.71
#